data_AF-A0A7V0P0L6-F1
#
_entry.id   AF-A0A7V0P0L6-F1
#
_cell.length_a   1.000
_cell.length_b   1.000
_cell.length_c   1.000
_cell.angle_alpha   90.00
_cell.angle_beta   90.00
_cell.angle_gamma   90.00
#
_symmetry.space_group_name_H-M   'P 1'
#
loop_
_entity.id
_entity.type
_entity.pdbx_description
1 polymer ?
#
loop_
_entity_poly.entity_id
_entity_poly.type
_entity_poly.pdbx_seq_one_letter_code
_entity_poly.pdbx_strand_id
1 'polypeptide(L)'
;MKLVSWFLVLLLLTITAYATPIPQGTAQHAAEWAAESVWGELNLLESAILLKPDGNPSVYCFIFGRNDVTSIDESIILTGYNMRQAGQVDEGWEFARDPESYVHAMVSVDDQFGPILEMCDGLPAHKIFREDIKDMGEALFGTSVEIYEKYYLLPLENWYKVSDGVDTAIVNPRRMMSVNPDVFAAFETRYDFPGNPTAPYYWELVSTSPVPAADDEGYIPDVPNYNQEDTDCGPHSSAQAVGYWDDHTYQGQGPWDLLIDTDFWVLRDEMRSAMGWVPGGGVTVEEVQEGIETVCNDPAYNNNYAFDAVLHNDPAYSNCSDAVDAGRPGVICTYNHPTYGNHAMTLVGYNDTPTQMIQVHDNWPPSGDEPWLEWNATFDAFVDVFPSGGAVTPIELSSFTGSFKDGLVELVWVTACEINCYGYNILRVEDGGYTPVNTDVIPSTGSSCETATYTYVDGSVAPGQAYEYALETLFTDGRSEISATVNVRTLRHELAQNTPNPFNPTTSIRYTVPQAGFVTLTVYDVMGHEVATVVKEHQEASAYTATFDGSGLASGIYFYRLQAGDYTAIRKMVLLK
;
A
#
# COMPACT_ATOMS: atom_id res chain seq x y z
N MET A 1 27.66 -8.38 5.70
CA MET A 1 27.71 -9.20 6.95
C MET A 1 27.68 -10.71 6.64
N LYS A 2 28.59 -11.22 5.80
CA LYS A 2 28.69 -12.65 5.46
C LYS A 2 29.87 -13.24 6.24
N LEU A 3 29.71 -14.45 6.81
CA LEU A 3 30.63 -15.12 7.75
C LEU A 3 30.52 -14.65 9.21
N VAL A 4 29.44 -15.06 9.87
CA VAL A 4 29.44 -15.34 11.31
C VAL A 4 29.37 -16.87 11.42
N SER A 5 30.41 -17.51 11.95
CA SER A 5 30.30 -18.94 12.28
C SER A 5 29.47 -19.06 13.55
N TRP A 6 28.15 -19.22 13.40
CA TRP A 6 27.25 -19.44 14.52
C TRP A 6 27.49 -20.84 15.10
N PHE A 7 28.24 -20.93 16.21
CA PHE A 7 28.27 -22.13 17.02
C PHE A 7 27.24 -21.99 18.15
N LEU A 8 26.06 -22.54 17.94
CA LEU A 8 25.05 -22.65 18.99
C LEU A 8 25.40 -23.82 19.91
N VAL A 9 26.01 -23.54 21.07
CA VAL A 9 26.23 -24.54 22.11
C VAL A 9 25.09 -24.45 23.12
N LEU A 10 24.09 -25.32 22.97
CA LEU A 10 22.96 -25.44 23.90
C LEU A 10 23.43 -26.14 25.18
N LEU A 11 24.03 -25.39 26.11
CA LEU A 11 24.44 -25.91 27.40
C LEU A 11 23.24 -25.88 28.37
N LEU A 12 22.49 -26.98 28.43
CA LEU A 12 21.43 -27.16 29.42
C LEU A 12 22.04 -27.19 30.82
N LEU A 13 22.13 -26.03 31.48
CA LEU A 13 22.37 -25.93 32.91
C LEU A 13 21.10 -26.43 33.63
N THR A 14 20.91 -27.74 33.69
CA THR A 14 19.74 -28.38 34.28
C THR A 14 19.76 -28.28 35.80
N ILE A 15 19.23 -27.21 36.41
CA ILE A 15 18.74 -27.27 37.80
C ILE A 15 17.49 -26.40 37.98
N THR A 16 16.33 -27.09 37.98
CA THR A 16 15.04 -26.81 38.64
C THR A 16 14.41 -25.41 38.56
N ALA A 17 13.15 -25.43 38.12
CA ALA A 17 12.09 -24.43 38.27
C ALA A 17 12.27 -23.45 39.44
N TYR A 18 12.13 -22.16 39.10
CA TYR A 18 12.40 -20.94 39.89
C TYR A 18 13.89 -20.61 40.06
N ALA A 19 14.59 -20.32 38.96
CA ALA A 19 16.00 -19.98 39.00
C ALA A 19 16.21 -18.46 39.18
N THR A 20 16.88 -18.08 40.27
CA THR A 20 17.52 -16.76 40.43
C THR A 20 18.36 -16.39 39.20
N PRO A 21 18.46 -15.09 38.83
CA PRO A 21 19.36 -14.63 37.76
C PRO A 21 20.74 -15.28 37.87
N ILE A 22 21.29 -15.74 36.75
CA ILE A 22 22.61 -16.38 36.77
C ILE A 22 23.64 -15.36 37.24
N PRO A 23 24.47 -15.69 38.25
CA PRO A 23 25.56 -14.81 38.65
C PRO A 23 26.52 -14.57 37.49
N GLN A 24 26.95 -13.32 37.27
CA GLN A 24 27.87 -12.97 36.18
C GLN A 24 29.13 -13.84 36.14
N GLY A 25 29.70 -14.19 37.30
CA GLY A 25 30.89 -15.08 37.35
C GLY A 25 30.61 -16.51 36.89
N THR A 26 29.38 -17.01 37.04
CA THR A 26 28.96 -18.31 36.48
C THR A 26 28.79 -18.23 34.97
N ALA A 27 28.18 -17.14 34.49
CA ALA A 27 28.06 -16.87 33.06
C ALA A 27 29.43 -16.71 32.38
N GLN A 28 30.36 -16.01 33.03
CA GLN A 28 31.73 -15.82 32.55
C GLN A 28 32.47 -17.15 32.42
N HIS A 29 32.46 -18.00 33.45
CA HIS A 29 33.10 -19.31 33.36
C HIS A 29 32.49 -20.19 32.25
N ALA A 30 31.17 -20.12 32.03
CA ALA A 30 30.53 -20.85 30.94
C ALA A 30 30.97 -20.33 29.57
N ALA A 31 31.05 -19.01 29.41
CA ALA A 31 31.53 -18.36 28.20
C ALA A 31 33.01 -18.67 27.91
N GLU A 32 33.89 -18.56 28.92
CA GLU A 32 35.31 -18.92 28.82
C GLU A 32 35.48 -20.39 28.41
N TRP A 33 34.83 -21.31 29.13
CA TRP A 33 34.94 -22.74 28.85
C TRP A 33 34.49 -23.10 27.44
N ALA A 34 33.37 -22.53 26.98
CA ALA A 34 32.87 -22.78 25.64
C ALA A 34 33.76 -22.13 24.57
N ALA A 35 34.15 -20.87 24.75
CA ALA A 35 35.02 -20.15 23.83
C ALA A 35 36.38 -20.83 23.67
N GLU A 36 37.00 -21.27 24.76
CA GLU A 36 38.28 -21.99 24.71
C GLU A 36 38.16 -23.36 24.05
N SER A 37 37.00 -24.02 24.19
CA SER A 37 36.76 -25.32 23.53
C SER A 37 36.70 -25.22 22.00
N VAL A 38 36.34 -24.05 21.47
CA VAL A 38 36.23 -23.80 20.02
C VAL A 38 37.50 -23.15 19.46
N TRP A 39 38.06 -22.18 20.17
CA TRP A 39 39.13 -21.30 19.63
C TRP A 39 40.48 -21.41 20.35
N GLY A 40 40.61 -22.30 21.34
CA GLY A 40 41.86 -22.49 22.09
C GLY A 40 42.04 -21.48 23.23
N GLU A 41 43.27 -21.25 23.68
CA GLU A 41 43.53 -20.32 24.79
C GLU A 41 43.17 -18.88 24.39
N LEU A 42 42.36 -18.21 25.22
CA LEU A 42 41.83 -16.87 24.95
C LEU A 42 42.07 -15.93 26.14
N ASN A 43 42.24 -14.64 25.85
CA ASN A 43 42.29 -13.61 26.90
C ASN A 43 40.93 -12.92 27.02
N LEU A 44 40.28 -12.98 28.18
CA LEU A 44 39.11 -12.13 28.44
C LEU A 44 39.54 -10.66 28.47
N LEU A 45 39.02 -9.87 27.51
CA LEU A 45 39.36 -8.46 27.35
C LEU A 45 38.38 -7.55 28.09
N GLU A 46 37.09 -7.83 27.92
CA GLU A 46 36.02 -6.98 28.44
C GLU A 46 34.76 -7.81 28.73
N SER A 47 33.98 -7.36 29.71
CA SER A 47 32.62 -7.85 29.92
C SER A 47 31.64 -6.68 30.00
N ALA A 48 30.46 -6.84 29.42
CA ALA A 48 29.39 -5.85 29.40
C ALA A 48 28.07 -6.49 29.82
N ILE A 49 27.24 -5.70 30.51
CA ILE A 49 25.87 -6.07 30.84
C ILE A 49 24.96 -5.32 29.88
N LEU A 50 24.10 -6.05 29.17
CA LEU A 50 23.03 -5.49 28.37
C LEU A 50 21.72 -5.63 29.14
N LEU A 51 20.94 -4.56 29.21
CA LEU A 51 19.76 -4.45 30.07
C LEU A 51 18.46 -4.75 29.32
N LYS A 52 17.43 -5.13 30.04
CA LYS A 52 16.03 -5.07 29.60
C LYS A 52 15.52 -3.62 29.77
N PRO A 53 14.41 -3.23 29.13
CA PRO A 53 13.82 -1.90 29.31
C PRO A 53 13.51 -1.52 30.77
N ASP A 54 13.17 -2.49 31.63
CA ASP A 54 13.00 -2.26 33.07
C ASP A 54 14.30 -2.00 33.85
N GLY A 55 15.45 -2.07 33.19
CA GLY A 55 16.78 -1.87 33.77
C GLY A 55 17.38 -3.12 34.41
N ASN A 56 16.70 -4.26 34.39
CA ASN A 56 17.26 -5.53 34.84
C ASN A 56 18.26 -6.09 33.81
N PRO A 57 19.27 -6.87 34.22
CA PRO A 57 20.16 -7.53 33.28
C PRO A 57 19.41 -8.48 32.33
N SER A 58 19.66 -8.33 31.03
CA SER A 58 19.14 -9.20 29.96
C SER A 58 20.19 -10.25 29.58
N VAL A 59 21.40 -9.79 29.24
CA VAL A 59 22.50 -10.63 28.73
C VAL A 59 23.84 -10.14 29.29
N TYR A 60 24.73 -11.08 29.61
CA TYR A 60 26.15 -10.81 29.81
C TYR A 60 26.91 -11.06 28.51
N CYS A 61 27.60 -10.05 28.00
CA CYS A 61 28.47 -10.16 26.83
C CYS A 61 29.94 -10.18 27.29
N PHE A 62 30.72 -11.14 26.79
CA PHE A 62 32.14 -11.31 27.07
C PHE A 62 32.92 -11.22 25.77
N ILE A 63 33.95 -10.39 25.72
CA ILE A 63 34.80 -10.20 24.54
C ILE A 63 36.17 -10.80 24.85
N PHE A 64 36.64 -11.67 23.96
CA PHE A 64 37.91 -12.36 24.09
C PHE A 64 38.86 -12.02 22.94
N GLY A 65 40.15 -11.95 23.26
CA GLY A 65 41.24 -11.80 22.30
C GLY A 65 41.81 -13.17 21.92
N ARG A 66 42.05 -13.37 20.62
CA ARG A 66 42.79 -14.49 20.05
C ARG A 66 44.28 -14.16 19.97
N ASN A 67 45.14 -15.18 19.78
CA ASN A 67 46.54 -15.00 19.38
C ASN A 67 47.32 -13.97 20.24
N ASP A 68 47.26 -14.09 21.56
CA ASP A 68 47.92 -13.18 22.51
C ASP A 68 47.42 -11.72 22.52
N VAL A 69 46.28 -11.42 21.89
CA VAL A 69 45.64 -10.10 22.00
C VAL A 69 45.20 -9.87 23.44
N THR A 70 45.66 -8.78 24.06
CA THR A 70 45.38 -8.42 25.47
C THR A 70 44.55 -7.16 25.65
N SER A 71 44.17 -6.48 24.56
CA SER A 71 43.32 -5.29 24.60
C SER A 71 42.58 -5.09 23.26
N ILE A 72 41.42 -4.45 23.32
CA ILE A 72 40.65 -4.06 22.13
C ILE A 72 41.30 -2.81 21.50
N ASP A 73 41.61 -2.86 20.22
CA ASP A 73 42.05 -1.69 19.45
C ASP A 73 40.82 -0.90 18.98
N GLU A 74 40.45 0.16 19.70
CA GLU A 74 39.27 0.96 19.33
C GLU A 74 39.45 1.71 17.98
N SER A 75 40.67 1.86 17.47
CA SER A 75 40.90 2.56 16.21
C SER A 75 40.31 1.81 15.00
N ILE A 76 40.17 0.49 15.09
CA ILE A 76 39.57 -0.33 14.02
C ILE A 76 38.07 -0.08 13.89
N ILE A 77 37.39 0.26 14.99
CA ILE A 77 35.96 0.55 15.00
C ILE A 77 35.71 1.83 14.22
N LEU A 78 36.46 2.89 14.53
CA LEU A 78 36.36 4.18 13.82
C LEU A 78 36.81 4.07 12.37
N THR A 79 37.86 3.29 12.09
CA THR A 79 38.34 3.09 10.71
C THR A 79 37.29 2.34 9.89
N GLY A 80 36.74 1.25 10.41
CA GLY A 80 35.68 0.51 9.75
C GLY A 80 34.42 1.36 9.57
N TYR A 81 34.07 2.19 10.55
CA TYR A 81 33.00 3.19 10.40
C TYR A 81 33.26 4.14 9.22
N ASN A 82 34.44 4.76 9.15
CA ASN A 82 34.79 5.66 8.05
C ASN A 82 34.80 4.96 6.68
N MET A 83 35.19 3.68 6.63
CA MET A 83 35.10 2.87 5.42
C MET A 83 33.64 2.69 4.98
N ARG A 84 32.72 2.39 5.92
CA ARG A 84 31.28 2.32 5.63
C ARG A 84 30.74 3.65 5.10
N GLN A 85 31.12 4.76 5.74
CA GLN A 85 30.74 6.11 5.28
C GLN A 85 31.32 6.47 3.90
N ALA A 86 32.44 5.85 3.50
CA ALA A 86 33.05 6.01 2.20
C ALA A 86 32.50 5.05 1.12
N GLY A 87 31.43 4.29 1.42
CA GLY A 87 30.80 3.34 0.51
C GLY A 87 31.44 1.95 0.49
N GLN A 88 32.44 1.69 1.35
CA GLN A 88 33.07 0.36 1.52
C GLN A 88 32.38 -0.37 2.67
N VAL A 89 31.10 -0.71 2.48
CA VAL A 89 30.21 -1.14 3.57
C VAL A 89 30.63 -2.50 4.13
N ASP A 90 30.79 -3.51 3.28
CA ASP A 90 31.15 -4.87 3.73
C ASP A 90 32.59 -4.91 4.27
N GLU A 91 33.54 -4.28 3.59
CA GLU A 91 34.92 -4.21 4.08
C GLU A 91 35.00 -3.45 5.40
N GLY A 92 34.23 -2.37 5.55
CA GLY A 92 34.15 -1.61 6.80
C GLY A 92 33.57 -2.42 7.96
N TRP A 93 32.59 -3.30 7.71
CA TRP A 93 32.07 -4.22 8.72
C TRP A 93 33.05 -5.32 9.09
N GLU A 94 33.66 -5.98 8.10
CA GLU A 94 34.67 -7.02 8.35
C GLU A 94 35.87 -6.45 9.10
N PHE A 95 36.31 -5.24 8.71
CA PHE A 95 37.42 -4.55 9.36
C PHE A 95 37.09 -4.16 10.81
N ALA A 96 35.91 -3.58 11.07
CA ALA A 96 35.51 -3.21 12.42
C ALA A 96 35.26 -4.43 13.32
N ARG A 97 34.83 -5.57 12.75
CA ARG A 97 34.62 -6.82 13.50
C ARG A 97 35.94 -7.47 13.88
N ASP A 98 36.93 -7.45 12.98
CA ASP A 98 38.23 -8.12 13.12
C ASP A 98 38.09 -9.54 13.73
N PRO A 99 37.51 -10.48 12.97
CA PRO A 99 37.30 -11.85 13.44
C PRO A 99 38.61 -12.62 13.64
N GLU A 100 39.75 -12.15 13.13
CA GLU A 100 41.04 -12.79 13.35
C GLU A 100 41.56 -12.52 14.77
N SER A 101 41.34 -11.32 15.29
CA SER A 101 41.81 -10.89 16.61
C SER A 101 40.79 -11.11 17.72
N TYR A 102 39.50 -11.08 17.43
CA TYR A 102 38.44 -11.06 18.45
C TYR A 102 37.39 -12.14 18.27
N VAL A 103 36.80 -12.54 19.39
CA VAL A 103 35.54 -13.29 19.46
C VAL A 103 34.71 -12.76 20.62
N HIS A 104 33.42 -13.03 20.61
CA HIS A 104 32.58 -12.74 21.77
C HIS A 104 31.61 -13.88 22.06
N ALA A 105 31.20 -13.92 23.32
CA ALA A 105 30.16 -14.81 23.80
C ALA A 105 29.09 -14.03 24.56
N MET A 106 27.83 -14.40 24.38
CA MET A 106 26.69 -13.80 25.06
C MET A 106 25.96 -14.88 25.88
N VAL A 107 25.68 -14.59 27.15
CA VAL A 107 24.97 -15.50 28.06
C VAL A 107 23.71 -14.82 28.57
N SER A 108 22.55 -15.39 28.31
CA SER A 108 21.28 -14.86 28.83
C SER A 108 21.20 -14.98 30.35
N VAL A 109 20.62 -13.97 30.99
CA VAL A 109 20.54 -13.88 32.47
C VAL A 109 19.25 -14.51 33.02
N ASP A 110 18.16 -14.41 32.25
CA ASP A 110 16.82 -14.85 32.63
C ASP A 110 15.94 -15.00 31.38
N ASP A 111 15.72 -16.24 30.96
CA ASP A 111 14.66 -16.61 30.05
C ASP A 111 13.79 -17.69 30.66
N GLN A 112 12.52 -17.71 30.26
CA GLN A 112 11.60 -18.80 30.55
C GLN A 112 12.05 -20.14 29.93
N PHE A 113 13.21 -20.17 29.25
CA PHE A 113 13.72 -21.27 28.43
C PHE A 113 15.09 -21.85 28.89
N GLY A 114 15.76 -21.23 29.87
CA GLY A 114 17.07 -21.62 30.39
C GLY A 114 18.24 -20.97 29.64
N PRO A 115 19.40 -20.73 30.30
CA PRO A 115 20.48 -19.92 29.75
C PRO A 115 20.93 -20.31 28.34
N ILE A 116 20.82 -19.35 27.43
CA ILE A 116 21.33 -19.44 26.06
C ILE A 116 22.73 -18.86 26.06
N LEU A 117 23.68 -19.63 25.52
CA LEU A 117 25.05 -19.21 25.24
C LEU A 117 25.22 -19.11 23.72
N GLU A 118 25.51 -17.90 23.26
CA GLU A 118 25.79 -17.58 21.87
C GLU A 118 27.28 -17.24 21.72
N MET A 119 27.90 -17.67 20.63
CA MET A 119 29.32 -17.51 20.38
C MET A 119 29.56 -17.08 18.94
N CYS A 120 30.28 -15.97 18.76
CA CYS A 120 30.40 -15.28 17.48
C CYS A 120 31.84 -14.82 17.23
N ASP A 121 32.25 -14.89 15.96
CA ASP A 121 33.54 -14.35 15.49
C ASP A 121 33.51 -12.81 15.46
N GLY A 122 34.59 -12.17 15.91
CA GLY A 122 34.79 -10.72 15.93
C GLY A 122 34.21 -9.98 17.13
N LEU A 123 34.29 -8.65 17.09
CA LEU A 123 33.70 -7.75 18.09
C LEU A 123 32.16 -7.75 18.04
N PRO A 124 31.48 -7.56 19.18
CA PRO A 124 30.02 -7.56 19.24
C PRO A 124 29.40 -6.28 18.67
N ALA A 125 28.14 -6.38 18.27
CA ALA A 125 27.31 -5.28 17.73
C ALA A 125 27.47 -3.96 18.51
N HIS A 126 27.36 -4.01 19.84
CA HIS A 126 27.44 -2.82 20.69
C HIS A 126 28.80 -2.10 20.69
N LYS A 127 29.85 -2.69 20.12
CA LYS A 127 31.15 -2.04 19.88
C LYS A 127 31.19 -1.48 18.46
N ILE A 128 30.85 -2.29 17.47
CA ILE A 128 30.97 -1.93 16.05
C ILE A 128 30.06 -0.78 15.64
N PHE A 129 28.90 -0.65 16.31
CA PHE A 129 27.94 0.44 16.08
C PHE A 129 28.23 1.71 16.87
N ARG A 130 29.32 1.78 17.64
CA ARG A 130 29.57 2.90 18.57
C ARG A 130 29.51 4.26 17.88
N GLU A 131 30.17 4.38 16.73
CA GLU A 131 30.22 5.64 16.00
C GLU A 131 28.88 5.93 15.30
N ASP A 132 28.20 4.91 14.75
CA ASP A 132 26.84 5.06 14.20
C ASP A 132 25.84 5.59 15.26
N ILE A 133 25.92 5.07 16.49
CA ILE A 133 25.07 5.52 17.62
C ILE A 133 25.34 6.98 17.99
N LYS A 134 26.63 7.38 17.99
CA LYS A 134 26.99 8.77 18.26
C LYS A 134 26.43 9.67 17.17
N ASP A 135 26.69 9.36 15.90
CA ASP A 135 26.25 10.17 14.78
C ASP A 135 24.73 10.32 14.76
N MET A 136 23.98 9.24 15.08
CA MET A 136 22.53 9.32 15.27
C MET A 136 22.13 10.26 16.42
N GLY A 137 22.77 10.14 17.59
CA GLY A 137 22.46 11.01 18.72
C GLY A 137 22.84 12.48 18.45
N GLU A 138 23.99 12.72 17.80
CA GLU A 138 24.45 14.06 17.43
C GLU A 138 23.53 14.68 16.38
N ALA A 139 23.02 13.89 15.44
CA ALA A 139 22.00 14.34 14.49
C ALA A 139 20.68 14.72 15.19
N LEU A 140 20.29 13.99 16.25
CA LEU A 140 19.06 14.25 17.00
C LEU A 140 19.14 15.53 17.84
N PHE A 141 20.25 15.75 18.55
CA PHE A 141 20.38 16.85 19.50
C PHE A 141 21.15 18.06 18.95
N GLY A 142 21.83 17.92 17.81
CA GLY A 142 22.67 18.96 17.21
C GLY A 142 23.94 19.27 18.02
N THR A 143 24.30 18.38 18.95
CA THR A 143 25.40 18.51 19.92
C THR A 143 26.03 17.14 20.16
N SER A 144 27.24 17.12 20.73
CA SER A 144 27.92 15.86 21.07
C SER A 144 27.12 15.06 22.09
N VAL A 145 27.04 13.74 21.90
CA VAL A 145 26.30 12.85 22.81
C VAL A 145 27.18 11.87 23.56
N GLU A 146 26.70 11.42 24.72
CA GLU A 146 27.24 10.28 25.45
C GLU A 146 26.27 9.10 25.40
N ILE A 147 26.82 7.88 25.36
CA ILE A 147 26.05 6.62 25.39
C ILE A 147 26.01 6.12 26.84
N TYR A 148 24.81 6.03 27.43
CA TYR A 148 24.63 5.73 28.85
C TYR A 148 24.25 4.28 29.13
N GLU A 149 23.30 3.74 28.37
CA GLU A 149 22.71 2.43 28.64
C GLU A 149 22.58 1.65 27.32
N LYS A 150 22.74 0.33 27.40
CA LYS A 150 22.67 -0.60 26.27
C LYS A 150 21.62 -1.64 26.59
N TYR A 151 20.62 -1.77 25.73
CA TYR A 151 19.49 -2.68 25.92
C TYR A 151 19.49 -3.80 24.90
N TYR A 152 19.04 -4.98 25.33
CA TYR A 152 18.93 -6.19 24.50
C TYR A 152 17.56 -6.81 24.71
N LEU A 153 16.70 -6.66 23.71
CA LEU A 153 15.26 -6.98 23.78
C LEU A 153 14.93 -8.39 23.23
N LEU A 154 15.63 -8.80 22.18
CA LEU A 154 15.54 -10.09 21.50
C LEU A 154 16.95 -10.51 21.07
N PRO A 155 17.18 -11.80 20.72
CA PRO A 155 18.41 -12.18 20.05
C PRO A 155 18.64 -11.23 18.87
N LEU A 156 19.72 -10.46 18.92
CA LEU A 156 20.20 -9.55 17.87
C LEU A 156 19.52 -8.17 17.73
N GLU A 157 18.67 -7.78 18.68
CA GLU A 157 18.10 -6.43 18.71
C GLU A 157 18.68 -5.56 19.84
N ASN A 158 19.59 -4.66 19.45
CA ASN A 158 20.31 -3.78 20.38
C ASN A 158 19.80 -2.34 20.30
N TRP A 159 19.52 -1.76 21.46
CA TRP A 159 19.08 -0.38 21.60
C TRP A 159 19.99 0.38 22.56
N TYR A 160 20.12 1.69 22.38
CA TYR A 160 21.12 2.49 23.07
C TYR A 160 20.52 3.78 23.59
N LYS A 161 20.72 4.08 24.87
CA LYS A 161 20.35 5.38 25.42
C LYS A 161 21.48 6.37 25.19
N VAL A 162 21.15 7.48 24.55
CA VAL A 162 22.04 8.60 24.29
C VAL A 162 21.54 9.86 24.99
N SER A 163 22.45 10.76 25.37
CA SER A 163 22.11 12.07 25.94
C SER A 163 23.14 13.12 25.56
N ASP A 164 22.68 14.36 25.38
CA ASP A 164 23.53 15.55 25.24
C ASP A 164 23.83 16.25 26.59
N GLY A 165 23.42 15.63 27.70
CA GLY A 165 23.51 16.18 29.06
C GLY A 165 22.27 16.95 29.53
N VAL A 166 21.30 17.21 28.65
CA VAL A 166 20.01 17.83 28.97
C VAL A 166 18.86 16.87 28.66
N ASP A 167 18.81 16.38 27.43
CA ASP A 167 17.76 15.51 26.90
C ASP A 167 18.29 14.09 26.68
N THR A 168 17.38 13.11 26.61
CA THR A 168 17.74 11.71 26.40
C THR A 168 16.86 11.09 25.31
N ALA A 169 17.45 10.20 24.53
CA ALA A 169 16.75 9.42 23.50
C ALA A 169 17.25 7.97 23.51
N ILE A 170 16.42 7.08 22.97
CA ILE A 170 16.77 5.68 22.75
C ILE A 170 16.92 5.50 21.24
N VAL A 171 18.08 5.01 20.79
CA VAL A 171 18.40 4.85 19.37
C VAL A 171 18.70 3.39 19.04
N ASN A 172 18.37 2.99 17.83
CA ASN A 172 18.73 1.70 17.26
C ASN A 172 19.42 1.92 15.90
N PRO A 173 20.75 1.77 15.82
CA PRO A 173 21.53 2.02 14.60
C PRO A 173 21.29 0.98 13.52
N ARG A 174 20.73 -0.19 13.84
CA ARG A 174 20.37 -1.20 12.85
C ARG A 174 19.01 -0.93 12.22
N ARG A 175 18.12 -0.28 12.97
CA ARG A 175 16.76 0.11 12.52
C ARG A 175 16.69 1.58 12.08
N MET A 176 17.80 2.31 12.14
CA MET A 176 17.88 3.76 11.94
C MET A 176 16.80 4.55 12.72
N MET A 177 16.39 4.03 13.89
CA MET A 177 15.24 4.52 14.62
C MET A 177 15.65 5.23 15.92
N SER A 178 14.89 6.25 16.30
CA SER A 178 14.97 6.85 17.63
C SER A 178 13.59 6.96 18.28
N VAL A 179 13.52 6.75 19.58
CA VAL A 179 12.28 6.84 20.36
C VAL A 179 12.53 7.53 21.71
N ASN A 180 11.45 8.07 22.27
CA ASN A 180 11.48 8.63 23.62
C ASN A 180 11.71 7.51 24.67
N PRO A 181 12.55 7.73 25.70
CA PRO A 181 12.78 6.74 26.76
C PRO A 181 11.52 6.23 27.47
N ASP A 182 10.50 7.08 27.65
CA ASP A 182 9.23 6.69 28.26
C ASP A 182 8.44 5.73 27.37
N VAL A 183 8.53 5.90 26.05
CA VAL A 183 7.92 5.01 25.06
C VAL A 183 8.67 3.67 25.04
N PHE A 184 10.00 3.72 25.08
CA PHE A 184 10.84 2.53 25.13
C PHE A 184 10.61 1.69 26.40
N ALA A 185 10.43 2.34 27.55
CA ALA A 185 10.11 1.65 28.81
C ALA A 185 8.77 0.91 28.77
N ALA A 186 7.84 1.32 27.90
CA ALA A 186 6.55 0.64 27.74
C ALA A 186 6.64 -0.66 26.90
N PHE A 187 7.76 -0.92 26.21
CA PHE A 187 7.95 -2.08 25.33
C PHE A 187 7.83 -3.42 26.08
N GLU A 188 8.20 -3.48 27.36
CA GLU A 188 8.08 -4.72 28.16
C GLU A 188 6.62 -5.18 28.38
N THR A 189 5.66 -4.26 28.30
CA THR A 189 4.24 -4.56 28.57
C THR A 189 3.45 -4.97 27.32
N ARG A 190 4.04 -4.82 26.13
CA ARG A 190 3.42 -5.12 24.84
C ARG A 190 4.47 -5.75 23.94
N TYR A 191 4.36 -7.06 23.72
CA TYR A 191 5.17 -7.84 22.78
C TYR A 191 4.93 -7.45 21.29
N ASP A 192 4.57 -6.20 21.01
CA ASP A 192 4.19 -5.71 19.69
C ASP A 192 5.09 -4.54 19.30
N PHE A 193 6.09 -4.87 18.48
CA PHE A 193 6.94 -3.91 17.80
C PHE A 193 6.29 -3.43 16.48
N PRO A 194 6.63 -2.22 16.01
CA PRO A 194 6.40 -1.85 14.61
C PRO A 194 7.13 -2.84 13.70
N GLY A 195 6.39 -3.48 12.78
CA GLY A 195 6.91 -4.57 11.92
C GLY A 195 6.51 -5.98 12.35
N ASN A 196 5.65 -6.15 13.36
CA ASN A 196 4.95 -7.42 13.62
C ASN A 196 3.62 -7.44 12.84
N PRO A 197 3.38 -8.38 11.90
CA PRO A 197 2.18 -8.41 11.04
C PRO A 197 0.83 -8.65 11.77
N THR A 198 0.78 -8.63 13.11
CA THR A 198 -0.46 -8.84 13.88
C THR A 198 -0.81 -7.76 14.93
N ALA A 199 -0.15 -6.60 14.96
CA ALA A 199 -0.40 -5.56 15.99
C ALA A 199 -1.33 -4.43 15.52
N PRO A 200 -2.42 -4.08 16.23
CA PRO A 200 -3.33 -3.01 15.83
C PRO A 200 -2.79 -1.60 16.16
N TYR A 201 -2.93 -0.70 15.17
CA TYR A 201 -2.84 0.77 15.22
C TYR A 201 -2.97 1.40 16.61
N TYR A 202 -1.92 2.06 17.14
CA TYR A 202 -2.00 3.28 18.00
C TYR A 202 -0.57 3.75 18.36
N TRP A 203 -0.03 4.77 17.67
CA TRP A 203 1.03 5.64 18.20
C TRP A 203 0.91 7.06 17.60
N GLU A 204 0.76 8.08 18.44
CA GLU A 204 0.92 9.49 18.04
C GLU A 204 2.42 9.84 17.97
N LEU A 205 2.90 10.21 16.78
CA LEU A 205 4.25 10.74 16.54
C LEU A 205 4.45 12.08 17.29
N VAL A 206 5.51 12.17 18.08
CA VAL A 206 5.98 13.43 18.64
C VAL A 206 7.06 14.01 17.72
N SER A 207 6.73 15.14 17.07
CA SER A 207 7.59 16.12 16.39
C SER A 207 7.82 15.95 14.88
N THR A 208 7.27 16.91 14.13
CA THR A 208 7.25 17.09 12.66
C THR A 208 8.33 18.06 12.16
N SER A 209 9.59 17.82 12.50
CA SER A 209 10.70 18.47 11.77
C SER A 209 11.43 17.42 10.95
N PRO A 210 11.25 17.38 9.62
CA PRO A 210 11.88 16.37 8.79
C PRO A 210 13.39 16.58 8.79
N VAL A 211 14.11 15.65 9.43
CA VAL A 211 15.43 15.24 8.96
C VAL A 211 15.16 14.44 7.66
N PRO A 212 15.91 14.64 6.55
CA PRO A 212 15.65 13.92 5.32
C PRO A 212 15.74 12.41 5.59
N ALA A 213 14.63 11.70 5.45
CA ALA A 213 14.55 10.26 5.52
C ALA A 213 14.93 9.66 4.17
N ALA A 214 15.93 8.79 4.18
CA ALA A 214 15.89 7.50 3.50
C ALA A 214 16.00 6.51 4.68
N ASP A 215 15.16 5.48 4.84
CA ASP A 215 15.15 4.28 4.01
C ASP A 215 13.75 3.64 4.09
N ASP A 216 13.00 3.59 2.97
CA ASP A 216 11.83 2.71 2.82
C ASP A 216 12.33 1.30 2.44
N GLU A 217 11.86 0.24 3.11
CA GLU A 217 12.18 -1.17 2.82
C GLU A 217 10.90 -1.96 2.53
N GLY A 218 10.90 -2.75 1.44
CA GLY A 218 9.77 -3.61 1.06
C GLY A 218 10.21 -5.05 0.78
N TYR A 219 9.36 -6.02 1.12
CA TYR A 219 9.60 -7.45 0.88
C TYR A 219 8.29 -8.20 0.64
N ILE A 220 8.28 -9.10 -0.35
CA ILE A 220 7.16 -9.98 -0.70
C ILE A 220 7.44 -11.35 -0.08
N PRO A 221 6.75 -11.74 1.00
CA PRO A 221 6.90 -13.07 1.59
C PRO A 221 6.34 -14.15 0.66
N ASP A 222 6.77 -15.39 0.88
CA ASP A 222 6.16 -16.59 0.29
C ASP A 222 6.21 -16.68 -1.26
N VAL A 223 7.02 -15.86 -1.92
CA VAL A 223 7.37 -16.07 -3.34
C VAL A 223 8.10 -17.41 -3.48
N PRO A 224 7.72 -18.29 -4.43
CA PRO A 224 8.41 -19.55 -4.64
C PRO A 224 9.90 -19.37 -4.93
N ASN A 225 10.73 -20.24 -4.34
CA ASN A 225 12.19 -20.23 -4.51
C ASN A 225 12.71 -21.65 -4.77
N TYR A 226 12.75 -22.03 -6.04
CA TYR A 226 13.23 -23.32 -6.51
C TYR A 226 14.54 -23.15 -7.27
N ASN A 227 15.38 -24.19 -7.27
CA ASN A 227 16.62 -24.15 -8.05
C ASN A 227 16.35 -24.57 -9.50
N GLN A 228 16.89 -23.84 -10.47
CA GLN A 228 16.88 -24.29 -11.86
C GLN A 228 17.86 -25.44 -12.08
N GLU A 229 17.57 -26.28 -13.07
CA GLU A 229 18.38 -27.45 -13.42
C GLU A 229 19.08 -27.30 -14.78
N ASP A 230 18.75 -26.24 -15.55
CA ASP A 230 19.28 -25.97 -16.89
C ASP A 230 19.49 -24.45 -17.08
N THR A 231 19.72 -23.99 -18.30
CA THR A 231 19.89 -22.56 -18.66
C THR A 231 18.56 -21.83 -18.85
N ASP A 232 17.51 -22.25 -18.13
CA ASP A 232 16.14 -21.77 -18.28
C ASP A 232 15.75 -20.68 -17.29
N CYS A 233 16.68 -19.77 -16.98
CA CYS A 233 16.46 -18.74 -15.96
C CYS A 233 15.24 -17.86 -16.21
N GLY A 234 14.95 -17.50 -17.47
CA GLY A 234 13.73 -16.78 -17.84
C GLY A 234 12.46 -17.56 -17.47
N PRO A 235 12.21 -18.74 -18.09
CA PRO A 235 11.05 -19.57 -17.77
C PRO A 235 10.91 -19.91 -16.28
N HIS A 236 12.03 -20.15 -15.59
CA HIS A 236 12.05 -20.54 -14.19
C HIS A 236 11.67 -19.37 -13.26
N SER A 237 12.26 -18.19 -13.45
CA SER A 237 11.87 -17.00 -12.66
C SER A 237 10.42 -16.57 -12.95
N SER A 238 9.96 -16.70 -14.20
CA SER A 238 8.55 -16.47 -14.55
C SER A 238 7.61 -17.42 -13.83
N ALA A 239 7.96 -18.71 -13.74
CA ALA A 239 7.16 -19.68 -13.00
C ALA A 239 7.13 -19.38 -11.49
N GLN A 240 8.22 -18.85 -10.92
CA GLN A 240 8.23 -18.41 -9.52
C GLN A 240 7.34 -17.17 -9.30
N ALA A 241 7.48 -16.14 -10.16
CA ALA A 241 6.68 -14.92 -10.07
C ALA A 241 5.17 -15.20 -10.27
N VAL A 242 4.81 -16.06 -11.23
CA VAL A 242 3.41 -16.45 -11.47
C VAL A 242 2.89 -17.38 -10.38
N GLY A 243 3.72 -18.33 -9.93
CA GLY A 243 3.34 -19.32 -8.92
C GLY A 243 3.03 -18.72 -7.55
N TYR A 244 3.55 -17.52 -7.26
CA TYR A 244 3.17 -16.75 -6.07
C TYR A 244 1.66 -16.57 -5.93
N TRP A 245 0.95 -16.34 -7.04
CA TRP A 245 -0.48 -16.02 -7.04
C TRP A 245 -1.41 -17.20 -6.77
N ASP A 246 -0.88 -18.42 -6.63
CA ASP A 246 -1.65 -19.63 -6.32
C ASP A 246 -2.28 -19.56 -4.92
N ASP A 247 -1.59 -18.95 -3.96
CA ASP A 247 -2.05 -18.79 -2.57
C ASP A 247 -2.26 -17.33 -2.14
N HIS A 248 -2.10 -16.37 -3.07
CA HIS A 248 -2.11 -14.94 -2.77
C HIS A 248 -3.22 -14.17 -3.48
N THR A 249 -3.76 -13.17 -2.78
CA THR A 249 -4.79 -12.29 -3.34
C THR A 249 -4.18 -10.98 -3.82
N TYR A 250 -4.60 -10.50 -4.99
CA TYR A 250 -4.28 -9.16 -5.48
C TYR A 250 -5.55 -8.32 -5.55
N GLN A 251 -5.56 -7.14 -4.91
CA GLN A 251 -6.70 -6.21 -4.93
C GLN A 251 -8.04 -6.88 -4.54
N GLY A 252 -8.03 -7.84 -3.62
CA GLY A 252 -9.24 -8.57 -3.19
C GLY A 252 -9.71 -9.67 -4.14
N GLN A 253 -8.96 -9.97 -5.20
CA GLN A 253 -9.17 -11.10 -6.10
C GLN A 253 -8.17 -12.22 -5.85
N GLY A 254 -8.49 -13.41 -6.33
CA GLY A 254 -7.74 -14.64 -6.04
C GLY A 254 -8.19 -15.31 -4.74
N PRO A 255 -7.41 -16.25 -4.20
CA PRO A 255 -6.24 -16.86 -4.84
C PRO A 255 -6.58 -17.49 -6.20
N TRP A 256 -5.61 -17.57 -7.10
CA TRP A 256 -5.79 -18.22 -8.39
C TRP A 256 -5.42 -19.69 -8.29
N ASP A 257 -6.22 -20.44 -7.50
CA ASP A 257 -6.16 -21.87 -7.12
C ASP A 257 -5.90 -22.88 -8.27
N LEU A 258 -5.78 -22.41 -9.51
CA LEU A 258 -5.68 -23.21 -10.73
C LEU A 258 -4.41 -22.88 -11.55
N LEU A 259 -3.54 -21.97 -11.10
CA LEU A 259 -2.22 -21.74 -11.72
C LEU A 259 -1.23 -22.88 -11.39
N ILE A 260 -1.40 -23.53 -10.24
CA ILE A 260 -0.61 -24.71 -9.85
C ILE A 260 -1.54 -25.85 -9.40
N ASP A 261 -2.45 -26.28 -10.27
CA ASP A 261 -3.14 -27.56 -10.03
C ASP A 261 -2.22 -28.73 -10.46
N THR A 262 -1.01 -28.84 -9.86
CA THR A 262 -0.33 -30.09 -9.38
C THR A 262 1.20 -30.04 -9.20
N ASP A 263 1.96 -29.11 -9.79
CA ASP A 263 3.45 -29.10 -9.66
C ASP A 263 4.09 -27.80 -10.23
N PHE A 264 4.98 -27.12 -9.48
CA PHE A 264 5.80 -26.01 -9.98
C PHE A 264 6.53 -26.36 -11.28
N TRP A 265 7.01 -27.60 -11.40
CA TRP A 265 7.76 -28.04 -12.57
C TRP A 265 6.91 -28.10 -13.84
N VAL A 266 5.60 -28.30 -13.71
CA VAL A 266 4.66 -28.25 -14.84
C VAL A 266 4.51 -26.81 -15.32
N LEU A 267 4.27 -25.85 -14.42
CA LEU A 267 4.19 -24.43 -14.76
C LEU A 267 5.48 -23.93 -15.45
N ARG A 268 6.64 -24.33 -14.94
CA ARG A 268 7.94 -24.03 -15.57
C ARG A 268 8.05 -24.63 -16.97
N ASP A 269 7.62 -25.86 -17.17
CA ASP A 269 7.68 -26.51 -18.49
C ASP A 269 6.69 -25.88 -19.49
N GLU A 270 5.54 -25.39 -19.02
CA GLU A 270 4.62 -24.58 -19.81
C GLU A 270 5.25 -23.24 -20.22
N MET A 271 5.93 -22.56 -19.30
CA MET A 271 6.71 -21.34 -19.58
C MET A 271 7.81 -21.61 -20.60
N ARG A 272 8.58 -22.71 -20.47
CA ARG A 272 9.60 -23.11 -21.47
C ARG A 272 8.99 -23.27 -22.85
N SER A 273 7.82 -23.92 -22.92
CA SER A 273 7.12 -24.16 -24.18
C SER A 273 6.57 -22.88 -24.80
N ALA A 274 5.99 -21.99 -23.99
CA ALA A 274 5.45 -20.70 -24.44
C ALA A 274 6.54 -19.74 -24.92
N MET A 275 7.68 -19.71 -24.24
CA MET A 275 8.83 -18.85 -24.57
C MET A 275 9.73 -19.42 -25.67
N GLY A 276 9.41 -20.60 -26.21
CA GLY A 276 10.23 -21.25 -27.23
C GLY A 276 11.62 -21.69 -26.76
N TRP A 277 11.82 -21.88 -25.45
CA TRP A 277 13.10 -22.28 -24.87
C TRP A 277 13.52 -23.68 -25.34
N VAL A 278 14.82 -23.88 -25.51
CA VAL A 278 15.43 -25.17 -25.84
C VAL A 278 16.60 -25.49 -24.89
N PRO A 279 16.91 -26.77 -24.61
CA PRO A 279 17.99 -27.15 -23.70
C PRO A 279 19.34 -26.53 -24.07
N GLY A 280 20.01 -25.91 -23.09
CA GLY A 280 21.26 -25.16 -23.28
C GLY A 280 21.12 -23.82 -24.00
N GLY A 281 19.88 -23.38 -24.30
CA GLY A 281 19.56 -22.07 -24.86
C GLY A 281 19.12 -21.05 -23.80
N GLY A 282 18.76 -19.86 -24.23
CA GLY A 282 18.16 -18.82 -23.40
C GLY A 282 16.95 -18.20 -24.11
N VAL A 283 16.26 -17.31 -23.41
CA VAL A 283 15.11 -16.56 -23.94
C VAL A 283 15.41 -15.06 -23.92
N THR A 284 14.74 -14.31 -24.78
CA THR A 284 14.72 -12.85 -24.80
C THR A 284 13.75 -12.29 -23.76
N VAL A 285 13.87 -11.00 -23.43
CA VAL A 285 12.98 -10.34 -22.46
C VAL A 285 11.56 -10.20 -23.00
N GLU A 286 11.42 -10.04 -24.33
CA GLU A 286 10.13 -10.05 -25.01
C GLU A 286 9.49 -11.44 -24.95
N GLU A 287 10.27 -12.52 -25.16
CA GLU A 287 9.77 -13.89 -25.00
C GLU A 287 9.34 -14.15 -23.55
N VAL A 288 10.03 -13.60 -22.55
CA VAL A 288 9.59 -13.69 -21.13
C VAL A 288 8.23 -13.04 -20.94
N GLN A 289 8.04 -11.81 -21.41
CA GLN A 289 6.77 -11.08 -21.31
C GLN A 289 5.63 -11.82 -22.05
N GLU A 290 5.82 -12.13 -23.32
CA GLU A 290 4.81 -12.82 -24.16
C GLU A 290 4.52 -14.22 -23.63
N GLY A 291 5.53 -14.92 -23.10
CA GLY A 291 5.39 -16.25 -22.53
C GLY A 291 4.53 -16.26 -21.26
N ILE A 292 4.72 -15.29 -20.37
CA ILE A 292 3.89 -15.13 -19.16
C ILE A 292 2.43 -14.89 -19.56
N GLU A 293 2.17 -13.92 -20.45
CA GLU A 293 0.81 -13.64 -20.92
C GLU A 293 0.17 -14.86 -21.59
N THR A 294 0.94 -15.59 -22.39
CA THR A 294 0.47 -16.80 -23.07
C THR A 294 0.05 -17.87 -22.07
N VAL A 295 0.91 -18.20 -21.10
CA VAL A 295 0.61 -19.24 -20.10
C VAL A 295 -0.56 -18.84 -19.20
N CYS A 296 -0.67 -17.56 -18.81
CA CYS A 296 -1.72 -17.12 -17.89
C CYS A 296 -3.08 -16.83 -18.55
N ASN A 297 -3.12 -16.53 -19.85
CA ASN A 297 -4.32 -16.05 -20.54
C ASN A 297 -4.82 -16.92 -21.71
N ASP A 298 -4.02 -17.87 -22.21
CA ASP A 298 -4.44 -18.72 -23.33
C ASP A 298 -5.17 -19.99 -22.83
N PRO A 299 -6.42 -20.23 -23.27
CA PRO A 299 -7.16 -21.46 -22.97
C PRO A 299 -6.44 -22.77 -23.33
N ALA A 300 -5.43 -22.73 -24.22
CA ALA A 300 -4.58 -23.88 -24.55
C ALA A 300 -3.77 -24.40 -23.35
N TYR A 301 -3.49 -23.54 -22.37
CA TYR A 301 -2.85 -23.86 -21.10
C TYR A 301 -3.86 -24.06 -19.96
N ASN A 302 -5.16 -24.17 -20.30
CA ASN A 302 -6.27 -24.28 -19.34
C ASN A 302 -6.40 -23.07 -18.38
N ASN A 303 -5.78 -21.94 -18.75
CA ASN A 303 -5.72 -20.72 -17.96
C ASN A 303 -6.44 -19.60 -18.70
N ASN A 304 -7.13 -18.74 -17.96
CA ASN A 304 -7.73 -17.51 -18.48
C ASN A 304 -7.91 -16.54 -17.31
N TYR A 305 -6.81 -16.25 -16.64
CA TYR A 305 -6.82 -15.54 -15.37
C TYR A 305 -6.70 -14.04 -15.50
N ALA A 306 -6.56 -13.55 -16.74
CA ALA A 306 -6.34 -12.16 -17.06
C ALA A 306 -5.14 -11.65 -16.26
N PHE A 307 -3.93 -12.00 -16.68
CA PHE A 307 -2.67 -11.49 -16.14
C PHE A 307 -2.06 -10.47 -17.10
N ASP A 308 -1.49 -9.41 -16.55
CA ASP A 308 -0.66 -8.47 -17.28
C ASP A 308 0.82 -8.81 -16.97
N ALA A 309 1.65 -8.79 -18.03
CA ALA A 309 3.10 -8.81 -17.90
C ALA A 309 3.65 -7.53 -18.54
N VAL A 310 4.02 -6.55 -17.71
CA VAL A 310 4.46 -5.24 -18.19
C VAL A 310 5.98 -5.22 -18.31
N LEU A 311 6.48 -5.14 -19.54
CA LEU A 311 7.91 -5.04 -19.82
C LEU A 311 8.40 -3.58 -19.66
N HIS A 312 9.31 -3.39 -18.72
CA HIS A 312 10.10 -2.17 -18.55
C HIS A 312 11.51 -2.41 -19.11
N ASN A 313 11.81 -1.81 -20.26
CA ASN A 313 13.19 -1.74 -20.76
C ASN A 313 13.90 -0.56 -20.07
N ASP A 314 15.13 -0.78 -19.60
CA ASP A 314 15.86 0.17 -18.75
C ASP A 314 15.03 0.62 -17.53
N PRO A 315 14.62 -0.32 -16.64
CA PRO A 315 13.77 0.01 -15.51
C PRO A 315 14.41 1.08 -14.62
N ALA A 316 13.58 1.91 -14.01
CA ALA A 316 13.97 2.74 -12.88
C ALA A 316 13.81 1.92 -11.59
N TYR A 317 14.58 2.28 -10.55
CA TYR A 317 14.45 1.66 -9.24
C TYR A 317 13.01 1.66 -8.73
N SER A 318 12.31 2.77 -8.96
CA SER A 318 10.91 2.95 -8.59
C SER A 318 9.99 1.92 -9.24
N ASN A 319 10.29 1.41 -10.44
CA ASN A 319 9.47 0.36 -11.05
C ASN A 319 9.49 -0.92 -10.21
N CYS A 320 10.64 -1.27 -9.63
CA CYS A 320 10.78 -2.44 -8.79
C CYS A 320 10.26 -2.19 -7.36
N SER A 321 10.54 -1.03 -6.77
CA SER A 321 10.01 -0.71 -5.43
C SER A 321 8.49 -0.61 -5.41
N ASP A 322 7.89 0.06 -6.41
CA ASP A 322 6.44 0.20 -6.53
C ASP A 322 5.75 -1.16 -6.74
N ALA A 323 6.40 -2.08 -7.46
CA ALA A 323 5.90 -3.44 -7.64
C ALA A 323 5.93 -4.23 -6.32
N VAL A 324 7.04 -4.16 -5.59
CA VAL A 324 7.18 -4.82 -4.28
C VAL A 324 6.20 -4.27 -3.25
N ASP A 325 6.02 -2.94 -3.17
CA ASP A 325 5.03 -2.31 -2.28
C ASP A 325 3.60 -2.73 -2.59
N ALA A 326 3.33 -3.02 -3.87
CA ALA A 326 2.05 -3.55 -4.33
C ALA A 326 1.93 -5.08 -4.13
N GLY A 327 2.95 -5.75 -3.57
CA GLY A 327 2.98 -7.21 -3.42
C GLY A 327 3.07 -7.95 -4.75
N ARG A 328 3.64 -7.33 -5.80
CA ARG A 328 3.78 -7.89 -7.14
C ARG A 328 5.20 -8.41 -7.36
N PRO A 329 5.43 -9.73 -7.33
CA PRO A 329 6.70 -10.27 -7.79
C PRO A 329 6.84 -10.08 -9.29
N GLY A 330 8.06 -10.02 -9.78
CA GLY A 330 8.32 -9.91 -11.22
C GLY A 330 9.65 -10.52 -11.60
N VAL A 331 10.02 -10.40 -12.87
CA VAL A 331 11.26 -10.98 -13.40
C VAL A 331 12.23 -9.87 -13.73
N ILE A 332 13.38 -9.87 -13.06
CA ILE A 332 14.49 -8.96 -13.34
C ILE A 332 15.49 -9.64 -14.24
N CYS A 333 15.83 -8.97 -15.34
CA CYS A 333 16.71 -9.46 -16.38
C CYS A 333 17.97 -8.61 -16.45
N THR A 334 19.10 -9.29 -16.63
CA THR A 334 20.41 -8.68 -16.78
C THR A 334 21.10 -9.18 -18.05
N TYR A 335 21.90 -8.33 -18.66
CA TYR A 335 22.66 -8.58 -19.87
C TYR A 335 24.12 -8.16 -19.66
N ASN A 336 25.04 -9.13 -19.79
CA ASN A 336 26.46 -8.97 -19.50
C ASN A 336 26.76 -8.37 -18.11
N HIS A 337 25.91 -8.65 -17.10
CA HIS A 337 26.17 -8.18 -15.75
C HIS A 337 27.53 -8.70 -15.25
N PRO A 338 28.37 -7.88 -14.59
CA PRO A 338 29.72 -8.27 -14.19
C PRO A 338 29.78 -9.55 -13.36
N THR A 339 28.74 -9.80 -12.57
CA THR A 339 28.62 -10.95 -11.66
C THR A 339 27.71 -12.05 -12.21
N TYR A 340 26.61 -11.69 -12.88
CA TYR A 340 25.51 -12.61 -13.22
C TYR A 340 25.45 -12.92 -14.72
N GLY A 341 26.18 -12.19 -15.56
CA GLY A 341 26.16 -12.36 -17.01
C GLY A 341 24.78 -12.05 -17.61
N ASN A 342 24.32 -12.92 -18.50
CA ASN A 342 22.96 -12.87 -19.01
C ASN A 342 22.09 -13.76 -18.12
N HIS A 343 21.23 -13.16 -17.31
CA HIS A 343 20.48 -13.90 -16.29
C HIS A 343 19.13 -13.27 -16.00
N ALA A 344 18.18 -14.10 -15.57
CA ALA A 344 16.87 -13.70 -15.09
C ALA A 344 16.66 -14.22 -13.66
N MET A 345 16.10 -13.37 -12.80
CA MET A 345 15.90 -13.60 -11.37
C MET A 345 14.52 -13.10 -10.96
N THR A 346 13.98 -13.59 -9.85
CA THR A 346 12.66 -13.15 -9.37
C THR A 346 12.80 -12.01 -8.37
N LEU A 347 12.16 -10.86 -8.60
CA LEU A 347 12.13 -9.75 -7.65
C LEU A 347 11.27 -10.10 -6.44
N VAL A 348 11.82 -9.89 -5.24
CA VAL A 348 11.12 -10.17 -3.97
C VAL A 348 11.25 -9.06 -2.94
N GLY A 349 12.12 -8.08 -3.12
CA GLY A 349 12.24 -6.98 -2.16
C GLY A 349 13.03 -5.80 -2.66
N TYR A 350 13.04 -4.72 -1.88
CA TYR A 350 13.89 -3.56 -2.08
C TYR A 350 14.30 -2.91 -0.75
N ASN A 351 15.32 -2.07 -0.80
CA ASN A 351 15.75 -1.22 0.31
C ASN A 351 16.27 0.11 -0.25
N ASP A 352 15.56 1.21 0.05
CA ASP A 352 15.84 2.56 -0.44
C ASP A 352 17.03 3.22 0.27
N THR A 353 18.10 2.46 0.47
CA THR A 353 19.40 2.99 0.89
C THR A 353 19.91 4.00 -0.16
N PRO A 354 20.93 4.82 0.18
CA PRO A 354 21.54 5.74 -0.78
C PRO A 354 22.07 5.09 -2.08
N THR A 355 22.33 3.77 -2.07
CA THR A 355 22.75 3.01 -3.25
C THR A 355 21.61 2.29 -3.95
N GLN A 356 20.41 2.28 -3.35
CA GLN A 356 19.20 1.59 -3.80
C GLN A 356 19.45 0.09 -3.97
N MET A 357 18.76 -0.77 -3.23
CA MET A 357 19.01 -2.21 -3.30
C MET A 357 17.73 -2.95 -3.69
N ILE A 358 17.87 -4.00 -4.47
CA ILE A 358 16.78 -4.96 -4.72
C ILE A 358 17.17 -6.33 -4.17
N GLN A 359 16.18 -7.07 -3.68
CA GLN A 359 16.33 -8.45 -3.24
C GLN A 359 15.69 -9.35 -4.29
N VAL A 360 16.41 -10.41 -4.69
CA VAL A 360 15.94 -11.33 -5.72
C VAL A 360 16.12 -12.79 -5.31
N HIS A 361 15.25 -13.66 -5.81
CA HIS A 361 15.53 -15.10 -5.88
C HIS A 361 16.38 -15.36 -7.12
N ASP A 362 17.65 -15.71 -6.89
CA ASP A 362 18.52 -16.27 -7.93
C ASP A 362 18.23 -17.76 -8.07
N ASN A 363 17.91 -18.18 -9.30
CA ASN A 363 17.51 -19.55 -9.60
C ASN A 363 18.67 -20.57 -9.48
N TRP A 364 19.93 -20.13 -9.45
CA TRP A 364 21.06 -21.04 -9.20
C TRP A 364 21.17 -21.40 -7.72
N PRO A 365 21.61 -22.63 -7.36
CA PRO A 365 21.51 -23.14 -6.00
C PRO A 365 22.11 -22.16 -4.98
N PRO A 366 21.36 -21.76 -3.94
CA PRO A 366 21.80 -20.77 -2.99
C PRO A 366 22.97 -21.34 -2.19
N SER A 367 24.12 -20.69 -2.28
CA SER A 367 25.17 -20.86 -1.27
C SER A 367 24.92 -20.03 -0.01
N GLY A 368 23.72 -19.47 0.19
CA GLY A 368 23.36 -18.62 1.33
C GLY A 368 22.05 -17.84 1.13
N ASP A 369 21.87 -16.79 1.95
CA ASP A 369 20.71 -15.87 1.92
C ASP A 369 20.46 -15.27 0.53
N GLU A 370 19.21 -14.89 0.26
CA GLU A 370 18.78 -14.26 -0.99
C GLU A 370 19.68 -13.05 -1.36
N PRO A 371 20.17 -12.97 -2.60
CA PRO A 371 21.06 -11.91 -3.01
C PRO A 371 20.37 -10.55 -2.99
N TRP A 372 20.98 -9.63 -2.24
CA TRP A 372 20.77 -8.20 -2.37
C TRP A 372 21.68 -7.67 -3.48
N LEU A 373 21.09 -7.00 -4.46
CA LEU A 373 21.77 -6.42 -5.60
C LEU A 373 21.68 -4.90 -5.53
N GLU A 374 22.82 -4.24 -5.67
CA GLU A 374 22.89 -2.78 -5.76
C GLU A 374 22.30 -2.28 -7.08
N TRP A 375 21.45 -1.26 -7.00
CA TRP A 375 20.81 -0.62 -8.14
C TRP A 375 21.75 0.39 -8.79
N ASN A 376 22.66 -0.12 -9.60
CA ASN A 376 23.67 0.66 -10.32
C ASN A 376 23.31 0.87 -11.82
N ALA A 377 22.02 0.83 -12.17
CA ALA A 377 21.51 0.86 -13.55
C ALA A 377 22.05 -0.27 -14.46
N THR A 378 22.39 -1.43 -13.90
CA THR A 378 22.82 -2.63 -14.67
C THR A 378 21.71 -3.67 -14.88
N PHE A 379 20.47 -3.33 -14.52
CA PHE A 379 19.29 -4.12 -14.87
C PHE A 379 18.76 -3.62 -16.20
N ASP A 380 18.76 -4.51 -17.19
CA ASP A 380 18.40 -4.16 -18.57
C ASP A 380 16.89 -4.22 -18.80
N ALA A 381 16.20 -5.10 -18.07
CA ALA A 381 14.74 -5.17 -18.12
C ALA A 381 14.13 -5.67 -16.80
N PHE A 382 12.89 -5.24 -16.57
CA PHE A 382 12.02 -5.75 -15.53
C PHE A 382 10.66 -6.10 -16.15
N VAL A 383 10.15 -7.30 -15.87
CA VAL A 383 8.79 -7.71 -16.25
C VAL A 383 7.96 -7.73 -14.98
N ASP A 384 7.10 -6.73 -14.80
CA ASP A 384 6.14 -6.65 -13.68
C ASP A 384 4.98 -7.60 -13.97
N VAL A 385 4.71 -8.54 -13.06
CA VAL A 385 3.75 -9.63 -13.29
C VAL A 385 2.65 -9.56 -12.25
N PHE A 386 1.41 -9.39 -12.70
CA PHE A 386 0.27 -9.37 -11.81
C PHE A 386 -0.99 -9.86 -12.52
N PRO A 387 -1.93 -10.42 -11.76
CA PRO A 387 -3.29 -10.54 -12.23
C PRO A 387 -3.74 -9.16 -12.68
N SER A 388 -4.04 -9.00 -13.96
CA SER A 388 -4.73 -7.84 -14.50
C SER A 388 -6.05 -7.85 -13.76
N GLY A 389 -6.09 -7.08 -12.65
CA GLY A 389 -7.15 -7.18 -11.67
C GLY A 389 -8.44 -7.15 -12.45
N GLY A 390 -9.24 -8.22 -12.38
CA GLY A 390 -10.39 -8.39 -13.24
C GLY A 390 -11.36 -7.27 -12.95
N ALA A 391 -11.22 -6.13 -13.63
CA ALA A 391 -11.67 -4.82 -13.19
C ALA A 391 -12.10 -4.77 -11.71
N VAL A 392 -11.15 -4.73 -10.77
CA VAL A 392 -11.43 -3.93 -9.58
C VAL A 392 -11.02 -2.54 -10.01
N THR A 393 -12.01 -1.79 -10.48
CA THR A 393 -11.88 -0.35 -10.61
C THR A 393 -11.22 0.13 -9.31
N PRO A 394 -10.14 0.94 -9.32
CA PRO A 394 -9.46 1.45 -8.11
C PRO A 394 -10.39 2.29 -7.19
N ILE A 395 -11.66 2.36 -7.59
CA ILE A 395 -12.82 2.71 -6.81
C ILE A 395 -13.85 1.59 -6.90
N GLU A 396 -14.31 1.05 -5.77
CA GLU A 396 -15.57 0.30 -5.76
C GLU A 396 -16.74 1.28 -5.81
N LEU A 397 -17.18 1.63 -7.02
CA LEU A 397 -18.34 2.51 -7.22
C LEU A 397 -19.60 1.74 -6.79
N SER A 398 -20.04 1.98 -5.56
CA SER A 398 -21.26 1.36 -5.01
C SER A 398 -22.50 1.83 -5.74
N SER A 399 -22.53 3.10 -6.16
CA SER A 399 -23.63 3.64 -6.97
C SER A 399 -23.22 4.91 -7.69
N PHE A 400 -23.85 5.14 -8.85
CA PHE A 400 -23.93 6.45 -9.49
C PHE A 400 -25.37 6.63 -9.94
N THR A 401 -25.99 7.72 -9.50
CA THR A 401 -27.41 7.99 -9.73
C THR A 401 -27.63 9.45 -10.08
N GLY A 402 -28.67 9.71 -10.86
CA GLY A 402 -29.06 11.06 -11.23
C GLY A 402 -30.55 11.28 -11.01
N SER A 403 -30.91 12.45 -10.50
CA SER A 403 -32.28 12.86 -10.30
C SER A 403 -32.51 14.30 -10.73
N PHE A 404 -33.73 14.61 -11.15
CA PHE A 404 -34.12 15.98 -11.49
C PHE A 404 -34.93 16.57 -10.34
N LYS A 405 -34.42 17.65 -9.74
CA LYS A 405 -35.04 18.32 -8.59
C LYS A 405 -34.79 19.82 -8.66
N ASP A 406 -35.83 20.61 -8.34
CA ASP A 406 -35.75 22.08 -8.27
C ASP A 406 -35.22 22.77 -9.54
N GLY A 407 -35.40 22.15 -10.70
CA GLY A 407 -34.99 22.69 -11.99
C GLY A 407 -33.57 22.34 -12.41
N LEU A 408 -32.87 21.54 -11.58
CA LEU A 408 -31.48 21.15 -11.74
C LEU A 408 -31.37 19.62 -11.84
N VAL A 409 -30.29 19.13 -12.42
CA VAL A 409 -29.93 17.71 -12.33
C VAL A 409 -28.94 17.53 -11.19
N GLU A 410 -29.32 16.75 -10.20
CA GLU A 410 -28.47 16.35 -9.08
C GLU A 410 -27.96 14.94 -9.34
N LEU A 411 -26.63 14.80 -9.35
CA LEU A 411 -25.92 13.55 -9.51
C LEU A 411 -25.28 13.18 -8.18
N VAL A 412 -25.48 11.94 -7.75
CA VAL A 412 -24.94 11.41 -6.49
C VAL A 412 -24.23 10.10 -6.78
N TRP A 413 -23.00 9.99 -6.31
CA TRP A 413 -22.27 8.72 -6.32
C TRP A 413 -21.73 8.38 -4.93
N VAL A 414 -21.56 7.08 -4.74
CA VAL A 414 -21.02 6.50 -3.52
C VAL A 414 -19.89 5.57 -3.90
N THR A 415 -18.75 5.75 -3.25
CA THR A 415 -17.57 4.89 -3.37
C THR A 415 -17.45 4.08 -2.09
N ALA A 416 -17.14 2.79 -2.19
CA ALA A 416 -16.84 1.96 -1.02
C ALA A 416 -15.35 2.04 -0.64
N CYS A 417 -14.49 2.30 -1.62
CA CYS A 417 -13.06 2.51 -1.45
C CYS A 417 -12.53 3.46 -2.54
N GLU A 418 -11.45 4.21 -2.24
CA GLU A 418 -10.86 5.25 -3.11
C GLU A 418 -9.31 5.16 -3.22
N ILE A 419 -8.75 3.96 -3.37
CA ILE A 419 -7.29 3.80 -3.49
C ILE A 419 -6.78 4.46 -4.78
N ASN A 420 -5.75 5.30 -4.65
CA ASN A 420 -5.13 6.02 -5.78
C ASN A 420 -6.11 6.88 -6.58
N CYS A 421 -7.23 7.29 -5.98
CA CYS A 421 -8.19 8.19 -6.61
C CYS A 421 -7.72 9.65 -6.42
N TYR A 422 -7.47 10.35 -7.53
CA TYR A 422 -7.19 11.79 -7.55
C TYR A 422 -8.48 12.61 -7.44
N GLY A 423 -9.55 12.16 -8.11
CA GLY A 423 -10.84 12.83 -8.09
C GLY A 423 -11.74 12.43 -9.24
N TYR A 424 -12.76 13.25 -9.50
CA TYR A 424 -13.84 12.94 -10.43
C TYR A 424 -14.15 14.08 -11.38
N ASN A 425 -14.48 13.71 -12.61
CA ASN A 425 -15.22 14.55 -13.55
C ASN A 425 -16.61 13.98 -13.77
N ILE A 426 -17.57 14.88 -13.93
CA ILE A 426 -18.91 14.55 -14.39
C ILE A 426 -18.93 14.79 -15.89
N LEU A 427 -19.15 13.73 -16.65
CA LEU A 427 -19.22 13.77 -18.09
C LEU A 427 -20.68 13.77 -18.53
N ARG A 428 -21.03 14.63 -19.48
CA ARG A 428 -22.29 14.56 -20.21
C ARG A 428 -22.03 13.97 -21.60
N VAL A 429 -22.92 13.07 -22.04
CA VAL A 429 -22.86 12.51 -23.39
C VAL A 429 -23.50 13.50 -24.37
N GLU A 430 -22.68 14.08 -25.24
CA GLU A 430 -23.10 15.06 -26.26
C GLU A 430 -22.46 14.69 -27.60
N ASP A 431 -23.24 14.72 -28.69
CA ASP A 431 -22.79 14.44 -30.07
C ASP A 431 -21.99 13.13 -30.25
N GLY A 432 -22.24 12.13 -29.40
CA GLY A 432 -21.57 10.82 -29.42
C GLY A 432 -20.22 10.78 -28.71
N GLY A 433 -19.84 11.85 -27.99
CA GLY A 433 -18.67 11.93 -27.13
C GLY A 433 -19.02 12.33 -25.69
N TYR A 434 -17.98 12.45 -24.86
CA TYR A 434 -18.08 12.87 -23.47
C TYR A 434 -17.53 14.29 -23.28
N THR A 435 -18.32 15.17 -22.67
CA THR A 435 -17.94 16.54 -22.35
C THR A 435 -18.02 16.75 -20.84
N PRO A 436 -16.94 17.14 -20.15
CA PRO A 436 -16.98 17.48 -18.73
C PRO A 436 -17.91 18.67 -18.47
N VAL A 437 -18.79 18.57 -17.46
CA VAL A 437 -19.69 19.66 -17.05
C VAL A 437 -19.19 20.40 -15.81
N ASN A 438 -18.33 19.78 -14.99
CA ASN A 438 -17.63 20.44 -13.89
C ASN A 438 -16.42 21.23 -14.44
N THR A 439 -16.17 22.41 -13.85
CA THR A 439 -15.02 23.26 -14.25
C THR A 439 -13.72 22.81 -13.61
N ASP A 440 -13.77 22.44 -12.33
CA ASP A 440 -12.65 21.92 -11.56
C ASP A 440 -12.92 20.45 -11.24
N VAL A 441 -11.84 19.65 -11.19
CA VAL A 441 -11.91 18.25 -10.73
C VAL A 441 -12.47 18.21 -9.31
N ILE A 442 -13.41 17.31 -9.06
CA ILE A 442 -13.99 17.08 -7.74
C ILE A 442 -13.00 16.19 -6.97
N PRO A 443 -12.29 16.69 -5.95
CA PRO A 443 -11.25 15.91 -5.28
C PRO A 443 -11.87 14.72 -4.54
N SER A 444 -11.14 13.61 -4.51
CA SER A 444 -11.46 12.46 -3.66
C SER A 444 -11.25 12.80 -2.18
N THR A 445 -11.73 11.93 -1.29
CA THR A 445 -11.51 12.06 0.16
C THR A 445 -10.12 11.58 0.60
N GLY A 446 -9.32 11.03 -0.33
CA GLY A 446 -7.98 10.50 -0.13
C GLY A 446 -7.93 8.98 -0.29
N SER A 447 -6.71 8.43 -0.39
CA SER A 447 -6.45 7.00 -0.62
C SER A 447 -6.79 6.13 0.60
N SER A 448 -8.07 5.98 0.93
CA SER A 448 -8.57 5.10 1.97
C SER A 448 -9.71 4.21 1.45
N CYS A 449 -9.90 3.04 2.08
CA CYS A 449 -11.08 2.21 1.86
C CYS A 449 -12.19 2.56 2.85
N GLU A 450 -12.60 3.82 2.86
CA GLU A 450 -13.79 4.28 3.58
C GLU A 450 -14.89 4.67 2.59
N THR A 451 -16.15 4.46 2.98
CA THR A 451 -17.28 4.86 2.14
C THR A 451 -17.37 6.38 2.07
N ALA A 452 -17.30 6.94 0.86
CA ALA A 452 -17.51 8.36 0.60
C ALA A 452 -18.74 8.58 -0.28
N THR A 453 -19.39 9.73 -0.10
CA THR A 453 -20.57 10.14 -0.88
C THR A 453 -20.34 11.53 -1.42
N TYR A 454 -20.62 11.70 -2.71
CA TYR A 454 -20.43 12.95 -3.41
C TYR A 454 -21.71 13.38 -4.10
N THR A 455 -21.83 14.69 -4.28
CA THR A 455 -22.94 15.29 -4.99
C THR A 455 -22.42 16.34 -5.96
N TYR A 456 -22.94 16.32 -7.19
CA TYR A 456 -22.74 17.36 -8.18
C TYR A 456 -24.09 17.85 -8.71
N VAL A 457 -24.19 19.16 -8.94
CA VAL A 457 -25.42 19.78 -9.45
C VAL A 457 -25.14 20.44 -10.80
N ASP A 458 -25.81 19.95 -11.83
CA ASP A 458 -25.76 20.52 -13.17
C ASP A 458 -26.95 21.46 -13.40
N GLY A 459 -26.66 22.75 -13.44
CA GLY A 459 -27.63 23.80 -13.73
C GLY A 459 -27.74 24.18 -15.21
N SER A 460 -26.93 23.60 -16.09
CA SER A 460 -26.91 23.90 -17.52
C SER A 460 -27.89 23.03 -18.32
N VAL A 461 -29.05 22.73 -17.71
CA VAL A 461 -30.07 21.81 -18.25
C VAL A 461 -31.32 22.56 -18.69
N ALA A 462 -31.90 22.09 -19.80
CA ALA A 462 -33.09 22.66 -20.41
C ALA A 462 -34.33 21.78 -20.14
N PRO A 463 -35.51 22.39 -19.91
CA PRO A 463 -36.76 21.68 -19.70
C PRO A 463 -37.13 20.72 -20.84
N GLY A 464 -37.70 19.58 -20.47
CA GLY A 464 -38.23 18.55 -21.38
C GLY A 464 -37.20 17.73 -22.14
N GLN A 465 -35.90 17.95 -21.90
CA GLN A 465 -34.80 17.20 -22.48
C GLN A 465 -34.42 15.98 -21.61
N ALA A 466 -33.84 14.98 -22.26
CA ALA A 466 -33.15 13.89 -21.59
C ALA A 466 -31.65 14.15 -21.65
N TYR A 467 -30.98 13.92 -20.54
CA TYR A 467 -29.55 14.05 -20.39
C TYR A 467 -28.98 12.72 -19.96
N GLU A 468 -27.82 12.37 -20.52
CA GLU A 468 -27.08 11.17 -20.18
C GLU A 468 -25.73 11.57 -19.60
N TYR A 469 -25.39 11.00 -18.45
CA TYR A 469 -24.19 11.33 -17.70
C TYR A 469 -23.37 10.08 -17.42
N ALA A 470 -22.05 10.24 -17.36
CA ALA A 470 -21.11 9.26 -16.83
C ALA A 470 -20.24 9.91 -15.76
N LEU A 471 -19.69 9.10 -14.87
CA LEU A 471 -18.67 9.51 -13.92
C LEU A 471 -17.32 9.11 -14.51
N GLU A 472 -16.42 10.07 -14.68
CA GLU A 472 -15.01 9.80 -14.95
C GLU A 472 -14.24 9.89 -13.63
N THR A 473 -13.63 8.78 -13.27
CA THR A 473 -12.67 8.69 -12.18
C THR A 473 -11.28 9.01 -12.72
N LEU A 474 -10.54 9.86 -12.01
CA LEU A 474 -9.15 10.18 -12.29
C LEU A 474 -8.25 9.54 -11.22
N PHE A 475 -7.17 8.90 -11.64
CA PHE A 475 -6.22 8.26 -10.74
C PHE A 475 -4.94 9.09 -10.57
N THR A 476 -4.24 8.89 -9.45
CA THR A 476 -2.98 9.58 -9.14
C THR A 476 -1.84 9.22 -10.10
N ASP A 477 -1.93 8.06 -10.76
CA ASP A 477 -1.00 7.58 -11.80
C ASP A 477 -1.29 8.14 -13.21
N GLY A 478 -2.31 9.00 -13.34
CA GLY A 478 -2.71 9.61 -14.61
C GLY A 478 -3.68 8.80 -15.47
N ARG A 479 -4.10 7.61 -15.03
CA ARG A 479 -5.19 6.87 -15.68
C ARG A 479 -6.55 7.52 -15.42
N SER A 480 -7.55 7.13 -16.20
CA SER A 480 -8.95 7.50 -15.98
C SER A 480 -9.90 6.36 -16.35
N GLU A 481 -11.00 6.23 -15.63
CA GLU A 481 -12.05 5.24 -15.88
C GLU A 481 -13.43 5.90 -15.98
N ILE A 482 -14.24 5.45 -16.93
CA ILE A 482 -15.59 5.99 -17.16
C ILE A 482 -16.63 4.95 -16.74
N SER A 483 -17.57 5.35 -15.89
CA SER A 483 -18.65 4.49 -15.42
C SER A 483 -19.74 4.25 -16.47
N ALA A 484 -20.66 3.32 -16.17
CA ALA A 484 -21.90 3.18 -16.91
C ALA A 484 -22.75 4.46 -16.83
N THR A 485 -23.51 4.74 -17.89
CA THR A 485 -24.26 5.99 -17.97
C THR A 485 -25.55 5.96 -17.15
N VAL A 486 -25.92 7.13 -16.62
CA VAL A 486 -27.23 7.38 -16.01
C VAL A 486 -28.02 8.35 -16.86
N ASN A 487 -29.30 8.04 -17.07
CA ASN A 487 -30.21 8.85 -17.86
C ASN A 487 -31.14 9.64 -16.94
N VAL A 488 -31.12 10.96 -17.05
CA VAL A 488 -31.98 11.87 -16.29
C VAL A 488 -32.89 12.64 -17.24
N ARG A 489 -34.20 12.57 -17.00
CA ARG A 489 -35.18 13.30 -17.80
C ARG A 489 -35.71 14.49 -17.02
N THR A 490 -35.53 15.68 -17.59
CA THR A 490 -36.06 16.91 -17.02
C THR A 490 -37.58 16.98 -17.20
N LEU A 491 -38.25 17.73 -16.31
CA LEU A 491 -39.67 18.01 -16.46
C LEU A 491 -39.91 18.86 -17.71
N ARG A 492 -41.04 18.65 -18.38
CA ARG A 492 -41.55 19.53 -19.43
C ARG A 492 -42.74 20.31 -18.89
N HIS A 493 -42.98 21.49 -19.45
CA HIS A 493 -44.25 22.16 -19.23
C HIS A 493 -45.41 21.28 -19.72
N GLU A 494 -46.42 21.10 -18.88
CA GLU A 494 -47.61 20.35 -19.24
C GLU A 494 -48.82 20.94 -18.51
N LEU A 495 -49.94 21.07 -19.24
CA LEU A 495 -51.25 21.37 -18.66
C LEU A 495 -52.19 20.21 -18.98
N ALA A 496 -52.52 19.43 -17.95
CA ALA A 496 -53.36 18.25 -18.08
C ALA A 496 -54.84 18.64 -18.21
N GLN A 497 -55.64 17.69 -18.70
CA GLN A 497 -57.09 17.79 -18.66
C GLN A 497 -57.57 17.74 -17.20
N ASN A 498 -58.46 18.67 -16.82
CA ASN A 498 -59.04 18.67 -15.48
C ASN A 498 -59.79 17.35 -15.21
N THR A 499 -59.75 16.86 -13.97
CA THR A 499 -60.40 15.60 -13.59
C THR A 499 -61.21 15.81 -12.30
N PRO A 500 -62.52 15.46 -12.28
CA PRO A 500 -63.31 14.97 -13.41
C PRO A 500 -63.57 16.05 -14.48
N ASN A 501 -63.89 15.66 -15.72
CA ASN A 501 -64.44 16.53 -16.75
C ASN A 501 -65.47 15.77 -17.61
N PRO A 502 -66.77 16.10 -17.56
CA PRO A 502 -67.38 17.23 -16.84
C PRO A 502 -67.26 17.12 -15.30
N PHE A 503 -67.31 18.26 -14.60
CA PHE A 503 -67.18 18.32 -13.14
C PHE A 503 -68.41 18.93 -12.45
N ASN A 504 -68.61 18.61 -11.16
CA ASN A 504 -69.71 19.13 -10.34
C ASN A 504 -69.36 19.18 -8.83
N PRO A 505 -69.37 20.35 -8.17
CA PRO A 505 -68.96 21.65 -8.71
C PRO A 505 -67.43 21.82 -8.67
N THR A 506 -66.68 20.84 -8.15
CA THR A 506 -65.22 20.91 -8.00
C THR A 506 -64.47 20.02 -8.97
N THR A 507 -63.27 20.44 -9.37
CA THR A 507 -62.36 19.66 -10.22
C THR A 507 -60.90 19.92 -9.84
N SER A 508 -60.02 18.99 -10.20
CA SER A 508 -58.58 19.15 -10.02
C SER A 508 -57.90 19.37 -11.37
N ILE A 509 -57.02 20.37 -11.43
CA ILE A 509 -56.21 20.73 -12.60
C ILE A 509 -54.77 20.39 -12.27
N ARG A 510 -54.19 19.45 -13.00
CA ARG A 510 -52.77 19.08 -12.87
C ARG A 510 -51.94 19.81 -13.91
N TYR A 511 -50.78 20.31 -13.50
CA TYR A 511 -49.82 20.94 -14.40
C TYR A 511 -48.39 20.76 -13.90
N THR A 512 -47.43 20.91 -14.79
CA THR A 512 -46.01 20.75 -14.49
C THR A 512 -45.27 22.04 -14.79
N VAL A 513 -44.48 22.47 -13.82
CA VAL A 513 -43.59 23.63 -13.87
C VAL A 513 -42.17 23.06 -13.86
N PRO A 514 -41.41 23.16 -14.96
CA PRO A 514 -40.10 22.51 -15.06
C PRO A 514 -38.94 23.37 -14.55
N GLN A 515 -39.15 24.68 -14.37
CA GLN A 515 -38.18 25.61 -13.80
C GLN A 515 -38.91 26.58 -12.88
N ALA A 516 -38.24 26.99 -11.80
CA ALA A 516 -38.81 27.91 -10.84
C ALA A 516 -39.20 29.23 -11.51
N GLY A 517 -40.38 29.75 -11.20
CA GLY A 517 -40.85 30.99 -11.80
C GLY A 517 -42.26 31.39 -11.37
N PHE A 518 -42.69 32.55 -11.85
CA PHE A 518 -44.03 33.04 -11.57
C PHE A 518 -45.08 32.32 -12.44
N VAL A 519 -46.03 31.67 -11.79
CA VAL A 519 -47.07 30.85 -12.43
C VAL A 519 -48.43 31.49 -12.20
N THR A 520 -49.22 31.60 -13.27
CA THR A 520 -50.61 32.05 -13.19
C THR A 520 -51.53 31.03 -13.86
N LEU A 521 -52.51 30.52 -13.11
CA LEU A 521 -53.58 29.66 -13.61
C LEU A 521 -54.92 30.40 -13.50
N THR A 522 -55.49 30.78 -14.64
CA THR A 522 -56.71 31.59 -14.69
C THR A 522 -57.79 30.91 -15.50
N VAL A 523 -59.04 30.98 -15.02
CA VAL A 523 -60.24 30.46 -15.66
C VAL A 523 -60.99 31.59 -16.36
N TYR A 524 -61.45 31.30 -17.57
CA TYR A 524 -62.18 32.19 -18.46
C TYR A 524 -63.52 31.60 -18.90
N ASP A 525 -64.51 32.46 -19.13
CA ASP A 525 -65.75 32.09 -19.81
C ASP A 525 -65.56 32.00 -21.34
N VAL A 526 -66.63 31.63 -22.07
CA VAL A 526 -66.62 31.52 -23.54
C VAL A 526 -66.44 32.86 -24.26
N MET A 527 -66.66 33.99 -23.59
CA MET A 527 -66.45 35.34 -24.12
C MET A 527 -65.03 35.85 -23.84
N GLY A 528 -64.22 35.07 -23.11
CA GLY A 528 -62.85 35.42 -22.73
C GLY A 528 -62.75 36.29 -21.48
N HIS A 529 -63.83 36.46 -20.71
CA HIS A 529 -63.75 37.15 -19.42
C HIS A 529 -63.12 36.25 -18.38
N GLU A 530 -62.19 36.81 -17.60
CA GLU A 530 -61.62 36.13 -16.43
C GLU A 530 -62.70 35.97 -15.35
N VAL A 531 -62.97 34.72 -14.95
CA VAL A 531 -63.96 34.40 -13.92
C VAL A 531 -63.34 33.97 -12.59
N ALA A 532 -62.10 33.48 -12.61
CA ALA A 532 -61.34 33.16 -11.41
C ALA A 532 -59.84 33.06 -11.72
N THR A 533 -59.00 33.51 -10.80
CA THR A 533 -57.57 33.16 -10.78
C THR A 533 -57.35 32.13 -9.68
N VAL A 534 -56.91 30.93 -10.07
CA VAL A 534 -56.76 29.75 -9.19
C VAL A 534 -55.38 29.72 -8.56
N VAL A 535 -54.34 30.14 -9.30
CA VAL A 535 -52.95 30.21 -8.85
C VAL A 535 -52.34 31.48 -9.39
N LYS A 536 -51.57 32.20 -8.56
CA LYS A 536 -50.84 33.42 -8.96
C LYS A 536 -49.70 33.68 -7.99
N GLU A 537 -48.64 32.90 -8.12
CA GLU A 537 -47.51 32.91 -7.19
C GLU A 537 -46.23 32.43 -7.85
N HIS A 538 -45.11 32.57 -7.15
CA HIS A 538 -43.86 31.93 -7.53
C HIS A 538 -43.90 30.45 -7.13
N GLN A 539 -43.57 29.55 -8.05
CA GLN A 539 -43.55 28.12 -7.82
C GLN A 539 -42.20 27.55 -8.24
N GLU A 540 -41.70 26.58 -7.48
CA GLU A 540 -40.49 25.82 -7.79
C GLU A 540 -40.75 24.82 -8.93
N ALA A 541 -39.70 24.18 -9.43
CA ALA A 541 -39.85 23.16 -10.45
C ALA A 541 -40.51 21.89 -9.87
N SER A 542 -41.80 21.67 -10.17
CA SER A 542 -42.53 20.51 -9.70
C SER A 542 -43.80 20.22 -10.50
N ALA A 543 -44.46 19.11 -10.17
CA ALA A 543 -45.81 18.82 -10.61
C ALA A 543 -46.80 19.33 -9.55
N TYR A 544 -47.73 20.17 -9.98
CA TYR A 544 -48.72 20.82 -9.12
C TYR A 544 -50.14 20.31 -9.43
N THR A 545 -50.98 20.34 -8.40
CA THR A 545 -52.43 20.12 -8.54
C THR A 545 -53.16 21.28 -7.88
N ALA A 546 -53.95 22.00 -8.67
CA ALA A 546 -54.82 23.07 -8.18
C ALA A 546 -56.27 22.63 -8.20
N THR A 547 -57.01 22.92 -7.14
CA THR A 547 -58.46 22.64 -7.06
C THR A 547 -59.23 23.87 -7.50
N PHE A 548 -60.20 23.69 -8.39
CA PHE A 548 -61.12 24.72 -8.82
C PHE A 548 -62.54 24.39 -8.36
N ASP A 549 -63.22 25.34 -7.71
CA ASP A 549 -64.63 25.27 -7.34
C ASP A 549 -65.46 26.21 -8.23
N GLY A 550 -66.34 25.62 -9.03
CA GLY A 550 -67.28 26.30 -9.92
C GLY A 550 -68.66 26.55 -9.33
N SER A 551 -68.86 26.37 -8.01
CA SER A 551 -70.17 26.49 -7.35
C SER A 551 -70.91 27.82 -7.65
N GLY A 552 -70.16 28.92 -7.75
CA GLY A 552 -70.67 30.26 -8.09
C GLY A 552 -70.95 30.52 -9.58
N LEU A 553 -70.63 29.58 -10.47
CA LEU A 553 -70.73 29.76 -11.92
C LEU A 553 -71.94 29.00 -12.52
N ALA A 554 -72.39 29.37 -13.71
CA ALA A 554 -73.44 28.67 -14.44
C ALA A 554 -72.91 27.39 -15.11
N SER A 555 -73.74 26.36 -15.29
CA SER A 555 -73.37 25.18 -16.08
C SER A 555 -72.97 25.60 -17.50
N GLY A 556 -71.88 25.06 -18.03
CA GLY A 556 -71.35 25.51 -19.31
C GLY A 556 -69.91 25.13 -19.57
N ILE A 557 -69.37 25.68 -20.65
CA ILE A 557 -67.98 25.49 -21.08
C ILE A 557 -67.13 26.63 -20.51
N TYR A 558 -65.99 26.27 -19.94
CA TYR A 558 -64.98 27.21 -19.46
C TYR A 558 -63.62 26.83 -20.03
N PHE A 559 -62.71 27.79 -20.06
CA PHE A 559 -61.32 27.57 -20.45
C PHE A 559 -60.42 27.93 -19.29
N TYR A 560 -59.37 27.16 -19.07
CA TYR A 560 -58.34 27.52 -18.11
C TYR A 560 -57.01 27.66 -18.85
N ARG A 561 -56.27 28.71 -18.49
CA ARG A 561 -54.98 29.07 -19.08
C ARG A 561 -53.92 29.00 -18.00
N LEU A 562 -52.88 28.22 -18.25
CA LEU A 562 -51.64 28.24 -17.49
C LEU A 562 -50.64 29.15 -18.21
N GLN A 563 -50.06 30.10 -17.47
CA GLN A 563 -48.91 30.90 -17.86
C GLN A 563 -47.77 30.59 -16.90
N ALA A 564 -46.61 30.17 -17.42
CA ALA A 564 -45.39 29.95 -16.65
C ALA A 564 -44.19 30.39 -17.49
N GLY A 565 -43.61 31.55 -17.18
CA GLY A 565 -42.62 32.20 -18.06
C GLY A 565 -43.19 32.43 -19.46
N ASP A 566 -42.49 31.96 -20.49
CA ASP A 566 -42.91 32.03 -21.90
C ASP A 566 -43.91 30.94 -22.31
N TYR A 567 -44.16 29.95 -21.45
CA TYR A 567 -45.11 28.88 -21.73
C TYR A 567 -46.55 29.31 -21.45
N THR A 568 -47.40 29.20 -22.47
CA THR A 568 -48.84 29.37 -22.36
C THR A 568 -49.56 28.13 -22.87
N ALA A 569 -50.44 27.54 -22.06
CA ALA A 569 -51.33 26.47 -22.49
C ALA A 569 -52.77 26.74 -22.06
N ILE A 570 -53.71 26.37 -22.92
CA ILE A 570 -55.15 26.52 -22.69
C ILE A 570 -55.83 25.17 -22.85
N ARG A 571 -56.74 24.84 -21.92
CA ARG A 571 -57.57 23.65 -21.97
C ARG A 571 -59.02 24.00 -21.67
N LYS A 572 -59.94 23.17 -22.18
CA LYS A 572 -61.38 23.31 -22.03
C LYS A 572 -61.86 22.45 -20.88
N MET A 573 -62.77 22.95 -20.05
CA MET A 573 -63.50 22.17 -19.04
C MET A 573 -65.01 22.42 -19.13
N VAL A 574 -65.80 21.47 -18.63
CA VAL A 574 -67.27 21.51 -18.66
C VAL A 574 -67.81 21.39 -17.24
N LEU A 575 -68.51 22.41 -16.77
CA LEU A 575 -69.23 22.40 -15.49
C LEU A 575 -70.65 21.89 -15.71
N LEU A 576 -71.02 20.82 -15.00
CA LEU A 576 -72.40 20.34 -14.88
C LEU A 576 -72.87 20.59 -13.44
N LYS A 577 -74.04 21.20 -13.29
CA LYS A 577 -74.74 21.28 -12.00
C LYS A 577 -75.79 20.19 -11.89
#